data_AF-A0A127SY97-F1
#
_entry.id   AF-A0A127SY97-F1
#
_cell.length_a   1.000
_cell.length_b   1.000
_cell.length_c   1.000
_cell.angle_alpha   90.00
_cell.angle_beta   90.00
_cell.angle_gamma   90.00
#
_symmetry.space_group_name_H-M   'P 1'
#
loop_
_entity.id
_entity.type
_entity.pdbx_description
1 polymer ?
#
loop_
_entity_poly.entity_id
_entity_poly.type
_entity_poly.pdbx_seq_one_letter_code
_entity_poly.pdbx_strand_id
1 'polypeptide(L)'
;MRQIADEIGVSKQTVYKRYKGKLHTVCAPYAHTEQGVLYIEEQGETLIKQDFLQKECSVGAHTYAHTERSNGEVLEQSENVGVIAVLQTTIDTLQGQLAIKDKQIEDLNARLSESNAALVAAQQTAQAAQALHAGTIQQQLTSGTDQSEGSGDEPKKQGWFSRLFRG
;
A
#
# COMPACT_ATOMS: atom_id res chain seq x y z
N MET A 1 36.51 -25.08 5.54
CA MET A 1 36.90 -23.89 6.34
C MET A 1 36.85 -22.56 5.58
N ARG A 2 37.62 -22.35 4.49
CA ARG A 2 37.58 -21.07 3.75
C ARG A 2 36.20 -20.83 3.12
N GLN A 3 35.65 -21.85 2.47
CA GLN A 3 34.31 -21.81 1.89
C GLN A 3 33.23 -21.43 2.92
N ILE A 4 33.20 -22.10 4.08
CA ILE A 4 32.29 -21.74 5.19
C ILE A 4 32.44 -20.27 5.60
N ALA A 5 33.67 -19.74 5.62
CA ALA A 5 33.94 -18.36 5.98
C ALA A 5 33.41 -17.38 4.94
N ASP A 6 33.60 -17.68 3.65
CA ASP A 6 33.10 -16.89 2.53
C ASP A 6 31.55 -16.90 2.50
N GLU A 7 30.90 -18.03 2.80
CA GLU A 7 29.43 -18.15 2.84
C GLU A 7 28.77 -17.42 4.03
N ILE A 8 29.44 -17.40 5.20
CA ILE A 8 28.93 -16.70 6.39
C ILE A 8 29.39 -15.22 6.41
N GLY A 9 30.31 -14.82 5.54
CA GLY A 9 30.86 -13.46 5.50
C GLY A 9 31.83 -13.14 6.66
N VAL A 10 32.53 -14.15 7.19
CA VAL A 10 33.51 -13.99 8.28
C VAL A 10 34.91 -14.42 7.85
N SER A 11 35.94 -14.11 8.64
CA SER A 11 37.29 -14.57 8.32
C SER A 11 37.46 -16.08 8.57
N LYS A 12 38.30 -16.75 7.75
CA LYS A 12 38.70 -18.16 7.96
C LYS A 12 39.22 -18.43 9.38
N GLN A 13 39.92 -17.45 9.97
CA GLN A 13 40.44 -17.53 11.33
C GLN A 13 39.32 -17.53 12.38
N THR A 14 38.26 -16.74 12.16
CA THR A 14 37.08 -16.69 13.02
C THR A 14 36.37 -18.05 13.05
N VAL A 15 36.17 -18.65 11.87
CA VAL A 15 35.58 -20.00 11.76
C VAL A 15 36.44 -21.04 12.45
N TYR A 16 37.76 -21.00 12.24
CA TYR A 16 38.68 -21.95 12.86
C TYR A 16 38.72 -21.84 14.40
N LYS A 17 38.76 -20.62 14.94
CA LYS A 17 38.67 -20.41 16.40
C LYS A 17 37.36 -20.91 16.98
N ARG A 18 36.24 -20.67 16.28
CA ARG A 18 34.93 -21.14 16.73
C ARG A 18 34.85 -22.67 16.71
N TYR A 19 35.35 -23.29 15.65
CA TYR A 19 35.49 -24.73 15.52
C TYR A 19 36.33 -25.31 16.66
N LYS A 20 37.55 -24.81 16.88
CA LYS A 20 38.46 -25.37 17.89
C LYS A 20 37.99 -25.15 19.34
N GLY A 21 37.13 -24.16 19.56
CA GLY A 21 36.52 -23.90 20.86
C GLY A 21 35.22 -24.68 21.05
N LYS A 22 34.10 -23.97 20.92
CA LYS A 22 32.76 -24.46 21.26
C LYS A 22 32.35 -25.68 20.44
N LEU A 23 32.74 -25.75 19.17
CA LEU A 23 32.24 -26.75 18.24
C LEU A 23 33.14 -27.98 18.09
N HIS A 24 34.27 -28.03 18.81
CA HIS A 24 35.30 -29.05 18.59
C HIS A 24 34.75 -30.47 18.80
N THR A 25 34.02 -30.67 19.90
CA THR A 25 33.47 -31.97 20.27
C THR A 25 32.31 -32.39 19.36
N VAL A 26 31.44 -31.45 18.99
CA VAL A 26 30.26 -31.74 18.16
C VAL A 26 30.61 -31.93 16.69
N CYS A 27 31.67 -31.30 16.20
CA CYS A 27 32.17 -31.48 14.84
C CYS A 27 33.20 -32.61 14.71
N ALA A 28 33.73 -33.15 15.80
CA ALA A 28 34.75 -34.20 15.77
C ALA A 28 34.37 -35.44 14.94
N PRO A 29 33.11 -35.94 14.95
CA PRO A 29 32.72 -37.08 14.10
C PRO A 29 32.74 -36.77 12.60
N TYR A 30 32.68 -35.49 12.23
CA TYR A 30 32.55 -34.99 10.86
C TYR A 30 33.81 -34.28 10.38
N ALA A 31 34.92 -34.40 11.11
CA ALA A 31 36.14 -33.66 10.85
C ALA A 31 37.35 -34.58 10.90
N HIS A 32 38.21 -34.45 9.91
CA HIS A 32 39.47 -35.19 9.82
C HIS A 32 40.58 -34.27 9.32
N THR A 33 41.82 -34.61 9.67
CA THR A 33 43.00 -33.83 9.27
C THR A 33 43.88 -34.66 8.35
N GLU A 34 44.06 -34.18 7.12
CA GLU A 34 45.00 -34.77 6.17
C GLU A 34 46.16 -33.80 5.95
N GLN A 35 47.39 -34.26 6.19
CA GLN A 35 48.61 -33.47 5.99
C GLN A 35 48.58 -32.07 6.67
N GLY A 36 47.94 -31.98 7.84
CA GLY A 36 47.80 -30.73 8.60
C GLY A 36 46.69 -29.79 8.11
N VAL A 37 45.91 -30.21 7.10
CA VAL A 37 44.72 -29.50 6.62
C VAL A 37 43.48 -30.13 7.22
N LEU A 38 42.65 -29.30 7.87
CA LEU A 38 41.39 -29.71 8.48
C LEU A 38 40.27 -29.72 7.42
N TYR A 39 39.71 -30.91 7.22
CA TYR A 39 38.52 -31.15 6.40
C TYR A 39 37.32 -31.36 7.29
N ILE A 40 36.18 -30.84 6.85
CA ILE A 40 34.91 -30.95 7.55
C ILE A 40 33.89 -31.42 6.52
N GLU A 41 33.16 -32.48 6.87
CA GLU A 41 32.06 -33.01 6.08
C GLU A 41 30.85 -32.09 6.15
N GLU A 42 29.93 -32.23 5.21
CA GLU A 42 28.76 -31.36 5.04
C GLU A 42 27.94 -31.16 6.32
N GLN A 43 27.79 -32.23 7.12
CA GLN A 43 27.10 -32.19 8.40
C GLN A 43 27.83 -31.29 9.41
N GLY A 44 29.16 -31.37 9.47
CA GLY A 44 29.97 -30.49 10.31
C GLY A 44 29.93 -29.04 9.82
N GLU A 45 29.88 -28.81 8.50
CA GLU A 45 29.72 -27.46 7.95
C GLU A 45 28.38 -26.84 8.38
N THR A 46 27.31 -27.64 8.34
CA THR A 46 25.96 -27.22 8.75
C THR A 46 25.93 -26.82 10.22
N LEU A 47 26.55 -27.62 11.11
CA LEU A 47 26.66 -27.29 12.53
C LEU A 47 27.40 -25.97 12.79
N ILE A 48 28.47 -25.72 12.03
CA ILE A 48 29.23 -24.47 12.13
C ILE A 48 28.39 -23.30 11.65
N LYS A 49 27.77 -23.39 10.46
CA LYS A 49 26.90 -22.34 9.90
C LYS A 49 25.74 -22.00 10.84
N GLN A 50 25.11 -23.03 11.43
CA GLN A 50 24.03 -22.85 12.38
C GLN A 50 24.47 -22.13 13.66
N ASP A 51 25.65 -22.44 14.22
CA ASP A 51 26.17 -21.73 15.41
C ASP A 51 26.42 -20.25 15.15
N PHE A 52 26.85 -19.90 13.94
CA PHE A 52 27.03 -18.50 13.53
C PHE A 52 25.67 -17.80 13.35
N LEU A 53 24.73 -18.41 12.64
CA LEU A 53 23.38 -17.87 12.42
C LEU A 53 22.59 -17.74 13.74
N GLN A 54 22.72 -18.70 14.65
CA GLN A 54 22.06 -18.66 15.96
C GLN A 54 22.66 -17.58 16.86
N LYS A 55 23.95 -17.26 16.72
CA LYS A 55 24.56 -16.11 17.40
C LYS A 55 24.04 -14.77 16.85
N GLU A 56 23.70 -14.70 15.57
CA GLU A 56 23.06 -13.51 14.99
C GLU A 56 21.58 -13.39 15.37
N CYS A 57 20.86 -14.51 15.50
CA CYS A 57 19.46 -14.52 15.94
C CYS A 57 19.28 -14.37 17.47
N SER A 58 20.29 -14.68 18.28
CA SER A 58 20.22 -14.59 19.74
C SER A 58 21.05 -13.41 20.25
N VAL A 59 20.56 -12.19 20.01
CA VAL A 59 20.91 -10.94 20.70
C VAL A 59 22.41 -10.55 20.69
N GLY A 60 22.72 -9.46 19.98
CA GLY A 60 23.86 -8.57 20.23
C GLY A 60 25.10 -9.18 20.90
N ALA A 61 26.04 -9.70 20.10
CA ALA A 61 27.29 -10.22 20.65
C ALA A 61 28.49 -9.88 19.75
N HIS A 62 28.89 -8.60 19.84
CA HIS A 62 30.25 -8.09 19.76
C HIS A 62 31.22 -8.88 18.86
N THR A 63 31.45 -8.40 17.64
CA THR A 63 32.75 -8.59 16.99
C THR A 63 33.69 -7.48 17.43
N TYR A 64 34.43 -7.76 18.50
CA TYR A 64 35.60 -7.02 18.93
C TYR A 64 36.64 -6.95 17.82
N ALA A 65 36.72 -5.81 17.16
CA ALA A 65 37.95 -5.32 16.59
C ALA A 65 38.07 -3.83 16.87
N HIS A 66 38.13 -3.41 18.14
CA HIS A 66 38.80 -2.18 18.51
C HIS A 66 39.33 -2.28 19.95
N THR A 67 40.65 -2.43 20.03
CA THR A 67 41.46 -1.94 21.13
C THR A 67 41.13 -0.46 21.34
N GLU A 68 41.07 -0.08 22.62
CA GLU A 68 40.99 1.29 23.18
C GLU A 68 39.60 1.76 23.68
N ARG A 69 39.47 1.66 25.01
CA ARG A 69 38.82 2.63 25.90
C ARG A 69 37.28 2.68 25.90
N SER A 70 36.75 2.00 26.93
CA SER A 70 35.47 2.15 27.65
C SER A 70 34.83 3.56 27.69
N ASN A 71 34.44 4.12 26.55
CA ASN A 71 33.55 5.28 26.41
C ASN A 71 32.48 5.10 25.30
N GLY A 72 32.61 4.08 24.43
CA GLY A 72 31.71 3.86 23.29
C GLY A 72 30.42 3.08 23.58
N GLU A 73 30.38 2.25 24.63
CA GLU A 73 29.17 1.45 24.95
C GLU A 73 27.96 2.33 25.36
N VAL A 74 28.22 3.45 26.04
CA VAL A 74 27.18 4.43 26.40
C VAL A 74 26.71 5.21 25.17
N LEU A 75 27.62 5.50 24.23
CA LEU A 75 27.30 6.22 23.00
C LEU A 75 26.46 5.35 22.06
N GLU A 76 26.84 4.10 21.83
CA GLU A 76 26.11 3.16 20.95
C GLU A 76 24.72 2.83 21.50
N GLN A 77 24.54 2.65 22.82
CA GLN A 77 23.20 2.51 23.41
C GLN A 77 22.38 3.79 23.28
N SER A 78 23.00 4.96 23.49
CA SER A 78 22.33 6.26 23.32
C SER A 78 21.91 6.50 21.87
N GLU A 79 22.74 6.13 20.90
CA GLU A 79 22.44 6.25 19.46
C GLU A 79 21.31 5.30 19.06
N ASN A 80 21.34 4.04 19.53
CA ASN A 80 20.25 3.09 19.29
C ASN A 80 18.93 3.54 19.91
N VAL A 81 18.95 4.13 21.12
CA VAL A 81 17.74 4.73 21.73
C VAL A 81 17.22 5.90 20.89
N GLY A 82 18.10 6.74 20.35
CA GLY A 82 17.74 7.81 19.43
C GLY A 82 17.09 7.30 18.14
N VAL A 83 17.65 6.26 17.52
CA VAL A 83 17.09 5.63 16.32
C VAL A 83 15.73 5.00 16.60
N ILE A 84 15.58 4.30 17.73
CA ILE A 84 14.29 3.72 18.15
C ILE A 84 13.23 4.81 18.35
N ALA A 85 13.60 5.94 18.97
CA ALA A 85 12.67 7.06 19.18
C ALA A 85 12.21 7.69 17.85
N VAL A 86 13.12 7.84 16.88
CA VAL A 86 12.78 8.34 15.53
C VAL A 86 11.87 7.35 14.80
N LEU A 87 12.17 6.05 14.86
CA LEU A 87 11.33 5.02 14.24
C LEU A 87 9.95 4.98 14.87
N GLN A 88 9.84 5.06 16.20
CA GLN A 88 8.55 5.09 16.89
C GLN A 88 7.75 6.34 16.50
N THR A 89 8.39 7.52 16.48
CA THR A 89 7.75 8.77 16.05
C THR A 89 7.29 8.68 14.59
N THR A 90 8.07 8.04 13.73
CA THR A 90 7.72 7.81 12.33
C THR A 90 6.52 6.87 12.20
N ILE A 91 6.48 5.79 12.99
CA ILE A 91 5.35 4.86 13.04
C ILE A 91 4.09 5.60 13.49
N ASP A 92 4.15 6.35 14.59
CA ASP A 92 3.00 7.08 15.13
C ASP A 92 2.50 8.11 14.10
N THR A 93 3.42 8.80 13.41
CA THR A 93 3.08 9.75 12.34
C THR A 93 2.39 9.05 11.17
N LEU A 94 2.93 7.92 10.69
CA LEU A 94 2.35 7.16 9.58
C LEU A 94 0.98 6.59 9.94
N GLN A 95 0.80 6.10 11.17
CA GLN A 95 -0.49 5.63 11.68
C GLN A 95 -1.50 6.77 11.76
N GLY A 96 -1.11 7.95 12.25
CA GLY A 96 -1.96 9.13 12.26
C GLY A 96 -2.37 9.57 10.85
N GLN A 97 -1.44 9.57 9.90
CA GLN A 97 -1.73 9.87 8.50
C GLN A 97 -2.70 8.86 7.88
N LEU A 98 -2.54 7.57 8.18
CA LEU A 98 -3.43 6.52 7.69
C LEU A 98 -4.85 6.73 8.20
N ALA A 99 -5.03 6.97 9.51
CA ALA A 99 -6.32 7.23 10.11
C ALA A 99 -7.04 8.44 9.50
N ILE A 100 -6.30 9.51 9.19
CA ILE A 100 -6.85 10.70 8.51
C ILE A 100 -7.30 10.32 7.08
N LYS A 101 -6.48 9.58 6.33
CA LYS A 101 -6.83 9.15 4.97
C LYS A 101 -8.05 8.23 4.94
N ASP A 102 -8.15 7.30 5.88
CA ASP A 102 -9.30 6.39 5.99
C ASP A 102 -10.59 7.18 6.24
N LYS A 103 -10.55 8.18 7.13
CA LYS A 103 -11.67 9.09 7.38
C LYS A 103 -12.03 9.92 6.14
N GLN A 104 -11.04 10.39 5.39
CA GLN A 104 -11.27 11.12 4.13
C GLN A 104 -11.95 10.23 3.09
N ILE A 105 -11.54 8.96 2.98
CA ILE A 105 -12.16 7.98 2.08
C ILE A 105 -13.62 7.74 2.48
N GLU A 106 -13.90 7.58 3.77
CA GLU A 106 -15.26 7.39 4.29
C GLU A 106 -16.18 8.58 3.94
N ASP A 107 -15.73 9.81 4.19
CA ASP A 107 -16.48 11.03 3.85
C ASP A 107 -16.71 11.18 2.33
N LEU A 108 -15.70 10.88 1.51
CA LEU A 108 -15.85 10.90 0.05
C LEU A 108 -16.89 9.87 -0.43
N ASN A 109 -16.86 8.65 0.11
CA ASN A 109 -17.84 7.62 -0.23
C ASN A 109 -19.25 8.01 0.21
N ALA A 110 -19.42 8.63 1.39
CA ALA A 110 -20.70 9.13 1.85
C ALA A 110 -21.27 10.21 0.91
N ARG A 111 -20.45 11.19 0.52
CA ARG A 111 -20.85 12.25 -0.42
C ARG A 111 -21.16 11.71 -1.81
N LEU A 112 -20.40 10.72 -2.28
CA LEU A 112 -20.66 10.07 -3.57
C LEU A 112 -21.99 9.33 -3.54
N SER A 113 -22.29 8.62 -2.44
CA SER A 113 -23.59 7.98 -2.24
C SER A 113 -24.74 8.98 -2.23
N GLU A 114 -24.58 10.11 -1.52
CA GLU A 114 -25.57 11.18 -1.48
C GLU A 114 -25.79 11.81 -2.86
N SER A 115 -24.72 12.12 -3.58
CA SER A 115 -24.80 12.67 -4.94
C SER A 115 -25.49 11.71 -5.90
N ASN A 116 -25.21 10.40 -5.81
CA ASN A 116 -25.90 9.40 -6.61
C ASN A 116 -27.40 9.32 -6.28
N ALA A 117 -27.78 9.38 -5.00
CA ALA A 117 -29.19 9.40 -4.59
C ALA A 117 -29.91 10.65 -5.13
N ALA A 118 -29.28 11.83 -5.03
CA ALA A 118 -29.82 13.08 -5.57
C ALA A 118 -29.97 13.04 -7.10
N LEU A 119 -28.99 12.45 -7.80
CA LEU A 119 -29.04 12.29 -9.25
C LEU A 119 -30.20 11.38 -9.67
N VAL A 120 -30.40 10.25 -8.98
CA VAL A 120 -31.55 9.36 -9.22
C VAL A 120 -32.87 10.09 -8.97
N ALA A 121 -32.99 10.86 -7.88
CA ALA A 121 -34.18 11.64 -7.60
C ALA A 121 -34.45 12.72 -8.67
N ALA A 122 -33.40 13.39 -9.15
CA ALA A 122 -33.51 14.38 -10.22
C ALA A 122 -33.93 13.73 -11.56
N GLN A 123 -33.39 12.55 -11.88
CA GLN A 123 -33.79 11.78 -13.07
C GLN A 123 -35.25 11.35 -12.99
N GLN A 124 -35.70 10.84 -11.85
CA GLN A 124 -37.10 10.48 -11.63
C GLN A 124 -38.02 11.69 -11.74
N THR A 125 -37.60 12.84 -11.21
CA THR A 125 -38.36 14.10 -11.32
C THR A 125 -38.47 14.56 -12.77
N ALA A 126 -37.37 14.51 -13.53
CA ALA A 126 -37.36 14.86 -14.95
C ALA A 126 -38.28 13.93 -15.77
N GLN A 127 -38.23 12.62 -15.51
CA GLN A 127 -39.10 11.64 -16.16
C GLN A 127 -40.58 11.86 -15.81
N ALA A 128 -40.89 12.12 -14.53
CA ALA A 128 -42.25 12.42 -14.09
C ALA A 128 -42.79 13.70 -14.75
N ALA A 129 -41.97 14.75 -14.85
CA ALA A 129 -42.33 15.98 -15.54
C ALA A 129 -42.58 15.75 -17.04
N GLN A 130 -41.75 14.94 -17.70
CA GLN A 130 -41.94 14.57 -19.11
C GLN A 130 -43.23 13.77 -19.32
N ALA A 131 -43.51 12.78 -18.47
CA ALA A 131 -44.73 11.98 -18.53
C ALA A 131 -45.98 12.84 -18.31
N LEU A 132 -45.93 13.76 -17.33
CA LEU A 132 -47.01 14.70 -17.07
C LEU A 132 -47.23 15.62 -18.27
N HIS A 133 -46.15 16.17 -18.85
CA HIS A 133 -46.25 17.02 -20.05
C HIS A 133 -46.84 16.26 -21.26
N ALA A 134 -46.43 15.02 -21.49
CA ALA A 134 -47.00 14.18 -22.54
C ALA A 134 -48.50 13.90 -22.30
N GLY A 135 -48.89 13.62 -21.06
CA GLY A 135 -50.29 13.44 -20.67
C GLY A 135 -51.13 14.70 -20.88
N THR A 136 -50.60 15.88 -20.57
CA THR A 136 -51.28 17.17 -20.80
C THR A 136 -51.51 17.44 -22.29
N ILE A 137 -50.53 17.14 -23.15
CA ILE A 137 -50.68 17.28 -24.60
C ILE A 137 -51.76 16.32 -25.12
N GLN A 138 -51.77 15.07 -24.65
CA GLN A 138 -52.79 14.11 -25.05
C GLN A 138 -54.20 14.55 -24.61
N GLN A 139 -54.35 15.05 -23.38
CA GLN A 139 -55.63 15.63 -22.93
C GLN A 139 -56.06 16.83 -23.78
N GLN A 140 -55.15 17.75 -24.13
CA GLN A 140 -55.46 18.87 -25.02
C GLN A 140 -55.89 18.43 -26.42
N LEU A 141 -55.24 17.41 -26.99
CA LEU A 141 -55.63 16.87 -28.29
C LEU A 141 -57.00 16.17 -28.24
N THR A 142 -57.29 15.39 -27.20
CA THR A 142 -58.60 14.72 -27.08
C THR A 142 -59.73 15.69 -26.74
N SER A 143 -59.49 16.68 -25.87
CA SER A 143 -60.48 17.71 -25.52
C SER A 143 -60.69 18.75 -26.64
N GLY A 144 -59.69 18.98 -27.48
CA GLY A 144 -59.82 19.81 -28.69
C GLY A 144 -60.55 19.12 -29.84
N THR A 145 -60.80 17.80 -29.75
CA THR A 145 -61.51 17.05 -30.80
C THR A 145 -63.03 17.07 -30.61
N ASP A 146 -63.54 17.39 -29.41
CA ASP A 146 -65.00 17.48 -29.15
C ASP A 146 -65.59 18.89 -29.40
N GLN A 147 -64.79 19.86 -29.85
CA GLN A 147 -65.24 21.19 -30.27
C GLN A 147 -64.70 21.57 -31.66
N SER A 148 -64.93 20.73 -32.66
CA SER A 148 -64.80 21.20 -34.05
C SER A 148 -65.69 20.40 -35.02
N GLU A 149 -66.98 20.38 -34.75
CA GLU A 149 -67.97 20.31 -35.82
C GLU A 149 -68.74 21.63 -35.83
N GLY A 150 -68.29 22.58 -36.65
CA GLY A 150 -69.06 23.80 -36.90
C GLY A 150 -68.25 25.03 -37.29
N SER A 151 -68.06 25.18 -38.60
CA SER A 151 -68.02 26.48 -39.31
C SER A 151 -66.77 27.36 -39.19
N GLY A 152 -66.00 27.39 -40.29
CA GLY A 152 -65.74 28.64 -41.02
C GLY A 152 -64.53 29.50 -40.65
N ASP A 153 -63.74 29.80 -41.68
CA ASP A 153 -62.75 30.88 -41.87
C ASP A 153 -61.30 30.74 -41.35
N GLU A 154 -60.37 30.74 -42.32
CA GLU A 154 -58.94 31.05 -42.19
C GLU A 154 -58.73 32.47 -41.60
N PRO A 155 -57.54 32.74 -41.02
CA PRO A 155 -56.68 33.66 -41.76
C PRO A 155 -55.19 33.27 -41.82
N LYS A 156 -54.63 33.54 -42.99
CA LYS A 156 -53.25 33.39 -43.46
C LYS A 156 -52.22 34.10 -42.57
N LYS A 157 -51.15 33.39 -42.18
CA LYS A 157 -49.89 33.99 -41.72
C LYS A 157 -48.89 34.07 -42.88
N GLN A 158 -48.99 35.10 -43.70
CA GLN A 158 -47.88 35.57 -44.56
C GLN A 158 -47.62 37.05 -44.25
N GLY A 159 -46.38 37.42 -43.91
CA GLY A 159 -45.95 38.82 -44.01
C GLY A 159 -45.13 39.47 -42.89
N TRP A 160 -44.45 38.73 -41.99
CA TRP A 160 -43.48 39.36 -41.06
C TRP A 160 -42.03 39.32 -41.59
N PHE A 161 -41.66 38.29 -42.36
CA PHE A 161 -40.26 38.01 -42.71
C PHE A 161 -39.70 38.74 -43.95
N SER A 162 -40.52 39.45 -44.72
CA SER A 162 -40.07 40.12 -45.96
C SER A 162 -39.45 41.52 -45.74
N ARG A 163 -39.40 42.01 -44.50
CA ARG A 163 -38.90 43.36 -44.16
C ARG A 163 -37.45 43.43 -43.70
N LEU A 164 -36.75 42.31 -43.47
CA LEU A 164 -35.36 42.29 -43.00
C LEU A 164 -34.29 42.05 -44.08
N PHE A 165 -34.68 41.79 -45.33
CA PHE A 165 -33.76 41.45 -46.43
C PHE A 165 -33.95 42.34 -47.67
N ARG A 166 -34.10 43.65 -47.48
CA ARG A 166 -33.94 44.60 -48.58
C ARG A 166 -32.84 45.59 -48.18
N GLY A 167 -31.66 45.37 -48.76
CA GLY A 167 -30.50 46.25 -48.64
C GLY A 167 -30.68 47.59 -49.32
#